data_AF-A0A484MIB7-F1
#
_entry.id   AF-A0A484MIB7-F1
#
_cell.length_a   1.000
_cell.length_b   1.000
_cell.length_c   1.000
_cell.angle_alpha   90.00
_cell.angle_beta   90.00
_cell.angle_gamma   90.00
#
_symmetry.space_group_name_H-M   'P 1'
#
loop_
_entity.id
_entity.type
_entity.pdbx_description
1 polymer ?
#
loop_
_entity_poly.entity_id
_entity_poly.type
_entity_poly.pdbx_seq_one_letter_code
_entity_poly.pdbx_strand_id
1 'polypeptide(L)'
;MIKVERDNKFERVSGTSVGGGTFWGLGKLLTKCKSFDELLELSHKGNNKVVDMLVGDIYGTDYSKIGLASTAIASSFGKAISQNKELNDYRPEDISRSLLRMISNNIAQIAYLNALRFGLKRIFFGGFFIRGHAYTMDTISEGVEFWSKGEAKALFLRHEGFLGALGALMNRDDLTTDLLSHRFTQQGTEDLFRSSTPFSVQ
;
A
#
# COMPACT_ATOMS: atom_id res chain seq x y z
N MET A 1 1.15 6.30 -5.28
CA MET A 1 0.37 7.04 -4.27
C MET A 1 -0.52 8.02 -5.01
N ILE A 2 -1.81 8.00 -4.69
CA ILE A 2 -2.83 8.81 -5.37
C ILE A 2 -3.50 9.69 -4.31
N LYS A 3 -3.54 10.99 -4.57
CA LYS A 3 -4.35 11.93 -3.78
C LYS A 3 -5.74 11.97 -4.41
N VAL A 4 -6.77 11.77 -3.60
CA VAL A 4 -8.17 11.84 -4.04
C VAL A 4 -8.84 12.98 -3.28
N GLU A 5 -9.33 13.98 -4.01
CA GLU A 5 -10.04 15.13 -3.40
C GLU A 5 -11.55 14.91 -3.37
N ARG A 6 -12.10 14.34 -4.44
CA ARG A 6 -13.51 13.98 -4.63
C ARG A 6 -13.63 13.02 -5.82
N ASP A 7 -14.84 12.55 -6.09
CA ASP A 7 -15.14 11.72 -7.26
C ASP A 7 -14.61 12.38 -8.55
N ASN A 8 -13.95 11.59 -9.38
CA ASN A 8 -13.30 12.02 -10.63
C ASN A 8 -12.24 13.13 -10.50
N LYS A 9 -11.82 13.51 -9.28
CA LYS A 9 -10.72 14.46 -9.04
C LYS A 9 -9.63 13.81 -8.19
N PHE A 10 -8.63 13.28 -8.87
CA PHE A 10 -7.49 12.62 -8.26
C PHE A 10 -6.21 12.85 -9.06
N GLU A 11 -5.07 12.72 -8.39
CA GLU A 11 -3.75 12.87 -9.03
C GLU A 11 -2.74 11.89 -8.44
N ARG A 12 -1.81 11.40 -9.27
CA ARG A 12 -0.68 10.61 -8.81
C ARG A 12 0.39 11.56 -8.27
N VAL A 13 0.54 11.59 -6.95
CA VAL A 13 1.45 12.54 -6.28
C VAL A 13 2.85 11.99 -6.03
N SER A 14 2.98 10.66 -5.91
CA SER A 14 4.25 10.03 -5.53
C SER A 14 4.24 8.52 -5.79
N GLY A 15 5.37 7.86 -5.53
CA GLY A 15 5.55 6.42 -5.56
C GLY A 15 6.93 6.04 -5.01
N THR A 16 7.11 4.75 -4.73
CA THR A 16 8.39 4.16 -4.35
C THR A 16 8.56 2.85 -5.10
N SER A 17 9.78 2.55 -5.54
CA SER A 17 10.15 1.23 -6.10
C SER A 17 10.35 0.17 -5.01
N VAL A 18 10.36 0.59 -3.73
CA VAL A 18 10.50 -0.27 -2.55
C VAL A 18 9.12 -0.67 -2.07
N GLY A 19 8.64 -1.84 -2.50
CA GLY A 19 7.28 -2.32 -2.21
C GLY A 19 7.20 -3.83 -2.06
N GLY A 20 6.01 -4.40 -2.28
CA GLY A 20 5.78 -5.85 -2.12
C GLY A 20 6.66 -6.73 -3.02
N GLY A 21 6.97 -6.27 -4.23
CA GLY A 21 7.91 -6.95 -5.12
C GLY A 21 9.34 -6.96 -4.57
N THR A 22 9.76 -5.88 -3.90
CA THR A 22 11.06 -5.78 -3.23
C THR A 22 11.14 -6.70 -2.03
N PHE A 23 10.09 -6.72 -1.19
CA PHE A 23 9.96 -7.66 -0.07
C PHE A 23 10.05 -9.10 -0.57
N TRP A 24 9.29 -9.43 -1.61
CA TRP A 24 9.26 -10.79 -2.15
C TRP A 24 10.60 -11.19 -2.79
N GLY A 25 11.16 -10.33 -3.64
CA GLY A 25 12.40 -10.61 -4.36
C GLY A 25 13.59 -10.78 -3.42
N LEU A 26 13.80 -9.83 -2.50
CA LEU A 26 14.87 -9.92 -1.51
C LEU A 26 14.66 -11.08 -0.54
N GLY A 27 13.42 -11.28 -0.06
CA GLY A 27 13.11 -12.39 0.83
C GLY A 27 13.45 -13.73 0.17
N LYS A 28 13.00 -13.95 -1.06
CA LYS A 28 13.35 -15.15 -1.84
C LYS A 28 14.86 -15.37 -1.97
N LEU A 29 15.62 -14.31 -2.26
CA LEU A 29 17.07 -14.41 -2.41
C LEU A 29 17.78 -14.73 -1.08
N LEU A 30 17.32 -14.14 0.02
CA LEU A 30 17.98 -14.23 1.33
C LEU A 30 17.56 -15.46 2.14
N THR A 31 16.35 -15.97 1.95
CA THR A 31 15.78 -17.05 2.76
C THR A 31 15.52 -18.34 1.98
N LYS A 32 15.60 -18.28 0.64
CA LYS A 32 15.24 -19.38 -0.27
C LYS A 32 13.78 -19.84 -0.17
N CYS A 33 12.89 -19.00 0.36
CA CYS A 33 11.45 -19.27 0.39
C CYS A 33 10.87 -19.41 -1.02
N LYS A 34 9.82 -20.21 -1.17
CA LYS A 34 9.21 -20.58 -2.45
C LYS A 34 7.96 -19.77 -2.77
N SER A 35 7.26 -19.26 -1.77
CA SER A 35 6.07 -18.42 -1.96
C SER A 35 6.04 -17.18 -1.06
N PHE A 36 5.30 -16.16 -1.50
CA PHE A 36 5.08 -14.93 -0.74
C PHE A 36 4.48 -15.21 0.63
N ASP A 37 3.54 -16.15 0.68
CA ASP A 37 2.85 -16.55 1.90
C ASP A 37 3.83 -17.23 2.88
N GLU A 38 4.73 -18.08 2.39
CA GLU A 38 5.79 -18.67 3.21
C GLU A 38 6.71 -17.60 3.81
N LEU A 39 7.10 -16.58 3.05
CA LEU A 39 7.94 -15.49 3.54
C LEU A 39 7.23 -14.67 4.64
N LEU A 40 5.93 -14.43 4.48
CA LEU A 40 5.13 -13.78 5.51
C LEU A 40 5.02 -14.63 6.78
N GLU A 41 4.80 -15.94 6.64
CA GLU A 41 4.79 -16.87 7.78
C GLU A 41 6.14 -16.89 8.53
N LEU A 42 7.26 -16.89 7.79
CA LEU A 42 8.60 -16.76 8.38
C LEU A 42 8.74 -15.43 9.15
N SER A 43 8.27 -14.33 8.56
CA SER A 43 8.32 -13.01 9.20
C SER A 43 7.49 -12.95 10.49
N HIS A 44 6.45 -13.76 10.64
CA HIS A 44 5.67 -13.79 11.88
C HIS A 44 6.43 -14.44 13.03
N LYS A 45 7.30 -15.41 12.73
CA LYS A 45 8.07 -16.22 13.70
C LYS A 45 9.45 -15.63 14.02
N GLY A 46 9.81 -14.53 13.35
CA GLY A 46 11.14 -13.93 13.45
C GLY A 46 11.26 -12.85 14.50
N ASN A 47 12.51 -12.57 14.87
CA ASN A 47 12.92 -11.50 15.77
C ASN A 47 13.87 -10.55 15.04
N ASN A 48 13.37 -9.36 14.69
CA ASN A 48 14.14 -8.38 13.94
C ASN A 48 15.35 -7.85 14.74
N LYS A 49 15.33 -7.89 16.08
CA LYS A 49 16.39 -7.35 16.94
C LYS A 49 17.74 -8.07 16.75
N VAL A 50 17.74 -9.26 16.15
CA VAL A 50 18.96 -10.03 15.84
C VAL A 50 19.67 -9.44 14.62
N VAL A 51 18.93 -8.84 13.70
CA VAL A 51 19.38 -8.37 12.38
C VAL A 51 19.46 -6.84 12.31
N ASP A 52 18.49 -6.15 12.91
CA ASP A 52 18.39 -4.68 12.93
C ASP A 52 19.23 -4.08 14.05
N MET A 53 19.83 -2.93 13.75
CA MET A 53 20.41 -2.04 14.76
C MET A 53 19.29 -1.14 15.32
N LEU A 54 19.11 -1.15 16.63
CA LEU A 54 18.14 -0.32 17.34
C LEU A 54 18.82 0.92 17.94
N VAL A 55 18.01 1.91 18.33
CA VAL A 55 18.49 3.12 19.03
C VAL A 55 19.23 2.73 20.32
N GLY A 56 18.71 1.75 21.07
CA GLY A 56 19.35 1.26 22.29
C GLY A 56 20.70 0.57 22.05
N ASP A 57 20.92 -0.01 20.87
CA ASP A 57 22.23 -0.60 20.52
C ASP A 57 23.30 0.50 20.31
N ILE A 58 22.89 1.71 19.92
CA ILE A 58 23.79 2.86 19.68
C ILE A 58 23.99 3.68 20.95
N TYR A 59 22.91 3.96 21.68
CA TYR A 59 22.90 4.91 22.79
C TYR A 59 22.80 4.26 24.18
N GLY A 60 22.60 2.94 24.26
CA GLY A 60 22.40 2.20 25.52
C GLY A 60 21.06 2.46 26.23
N THR A 61 20.33 3.49 25.82
CA THR A 61 19.05 3.94 26.39
C THR A 61 18.19 4.61 25.33
N ASP A 62 17.06 5.17 25.73
CA ASP A 62 16.21 5.99 24.86
C ASP A 62 16.97 7.25 24.42
N TYR A 63 16.80 7.66 23.17
CA TYR A 63 17.32 8.93 22.70
C TYR A 63 16.29 10.05 22.89
N SER A 64 16.09 10.44 24.16
CA SER A 64 15.01 11.35 24.57
C SER A 64 15.07 12.74 23.94
N LYS A 65 16.25 13.23 23.52
CA LYS A 65 16.41 14.56 22.91
C LYS A 65 15.55 14.76 21.66
N ILE A 66 15.29 13.68 20.92
CA ILE A 66 14.46 13.69 19.71
C ILE A 66 13.28 12.72 19.80
N GLY A 67 12.97 12.21 20.99
CA GLY A 67 11.81 11.36 21.25
C GLY A 67 11.89 9.96 20.65
N LEU A 68 13.08 9.37 20.52
CA LEU A 68 13.23 8.00 20.01
C LEU A 68 13.40 7.00 21.15
N ALA A 69 12.51 6.01 21.22
CA ALA A 69 12.64 4.88 22.13
C ALA A 69 13.83 3.99 21.75
N SER A 70 14.47 3.38 22.73
CA SER A 70 15.59 2.41 22.56
C SER A 70 15.22 1.22 21.68
N THR A 71 13.94 0.87 21.58
CA THR A 71 13.42 -0.23 20.75
C THR A 71 13.19 0.16 19.30
N ALA A 72 13.28 1.45 18.95
CA ALA A 72 13.12 1.92 17.59
C ALA A 72 14.28 1.43 16.72
N ILE A 73 13.97 1.04 15.47
CA ILE A 73 14.99 0.64 14.51
C ILE A 73 15.75 1.90 14.08
N ALA A 74 17.05 1.92 14.34
CA ALA A 74 17.96 2.97 13.88
C ALA A 74 18.51 2.64 12.48
N SER A 75 18.84 1.37 12.24
CA SER A 75 19.29 0.88 10.93
C SER A 75 18.81 -0.54 10.69
N SER A 76 17.90 -0.71 9.71
CA SER A 76 17.50 -2.03 9.23
C SER A 76 18.72 -2.80 8.71
N PHE A 77 18.82 -4.08 9.06
CA PHE A 77 19.99 -4.93 8.76
C PHE A 77 21.34 -4.42 9.30
N GLY A 78 21.35 -3.40 10.16
CA GLY A 78 22.58 -2.77 10.63
C GLY A 78 23.46 -3.69 11.48
N LYS A 79 22.93 -4.76 12.09
CA LYS A 79 23.77 -5.70 12.84
C LYS A 79 24.58 -6.61 11.93
N ALA A 80 24.11 -6.84 10.70
CA ALA A 80 24.79 -7.69 9.73
C ALA A 80 26.19 -7.18 9.34
N ILE A 81 26.44 -5.87 9.45
CA ILE A 81 27.77 -5.28 9.19
C ILE A 81 28.66 -5.23 10.45
N SER A 82 28.06 -5.32 11.63
CA SER A 82 28.76 -5.17 12.92
C SER A 82 29.18 -6.51 13.55
N GLN A 83 28.56 -7.60 13.09
CA GLN A 83 28.79 -8.94 13.61
C GLN A 83 29.58 -9.73 12.56
N ASN A 84 30.55 -10.53 13.01
CA ASN A 84 31.27 -11.48 12.16
C ASN A 84 30.39 -12.73 11.90
N LYS A 85 29.25 -12.51 11.24
CA LYS A 85 28.26 -13.53 10.90
C LYS A 85 28.02 -13.52 9.40
N GLU A 86 27.92 -14.71 8.84
CA GLU A 86 27.51 -14.94 7.47
C GLU A 86 25.99 -15.14 7.37
N LEU A 87 25.46 -15.14 6.15
CA LEU A 87 24.02 -15.32 5.91
C LEU A 87 23.45 -16.57 6.59
N ASN A 88 24.22 -17.67 6.61
CA ASN A 88 23.78 -18.95 7.18
C ASN A 88 23.71 -18.94 8.72
N ASP A 89 24.31 -17.95 9.38
CA ASP A 89 24.24 -17.80 10.85
C ASP A 89 22.93 -17.14 11.29
N TYR A 90 22.17 -16.58 10.35
CA TYR A 90 20.88 -15.96 10.60
C TYR A 90 19.75 -16.93 10.31
N ARG A 91 18.75 -16.91 11.18
CA ARG A 91 17.51 -17.62 10.94
C ARG A 91 16.73 -16.93 9.80
N PRO A 92 16.21 -17.68 8.81
CA PRO A 92 15.36 -17.13 7.76
C PRO A 92 14.18 -16.30 8.29
N GLU A 93 13.62 -16.68 9.43
CA GLU A 93 12.55 -15.96 10.12
C GLU A 93 12.98 -14.55 10.54
N ASP A 94 14.18 -14.40 11.13
CA ASP A 94 14.69 -13.13 11.63
C ASP A 94 14.97 -12.15 10.47
N ILE A 95 15.54 -12.67 9.38
CA ILE A 95 15.72 -11.92 8.12
C ILE A 95 14.36 -11.47 7.57
N SER A 96 13.40 -12.40 7.49
CA SER A 96 12.06 -12.11 6.95
C SER A 96 11.35 -11.05 7.78
N ARG A 97 11.48 -11.10 9.12
CA ARG A 97 10.93 -10.11 10.04
C ARG A 97 11.54 -8.74 9.83
N SER A 98 12.87 -8.65 9.80
CA SER A 98 13.59 -7.39 9.56
C SER A 98 13.19 -6.79 8.21
N LEU A 99 13.14 -7.62 7.16
CA LEU A 99 12.73 -7.19 5.83
C LEU A 99 11.29 -6.66 5.79
N LEU A 100 10.34 -7.35 6.43
CA LEU A 100 8.95 -6.91 6.49
C LEU A 100 8.82 -5.55 7.21
N ARG A 101 9.52 -5.37 8.35
CA ARG A 101 9.51 -4.09 9.08
C ARG A 101 10.17 -2.98 8.27
N MET A 102 11.29 -3.25 7.60
CA MET A 102 11.97 -2.27 6.76
C MET A 102 11.06 -1.74 5.64
N ILE A 103 10.42 -2.64 4.88
CA ILE A 103 9.56 -2.27 3.77
C ILE A 103 8.30 -1.56 4.27
N SER A 104 7.63 -2.10 5.29
CA SER A 104 6.42 -1.51 5.87
C SER A 104 6.66 -0.13 6.46
N ASN A 105 7.74 0.06 7.23
CA ASN A 105 8.09 1.36 7.83
C ASN A 105 8.45 2.39 6.75
N ASN A 106 9.17 1.99 5.69
CA ASN A 106 9.49 2.90 4.59
C ASN A 106 8.23 3.35 3.84
N ILE A 107 7.32 2.41 3.56
CA ILE A 107 6.01 2.71 2.95
C ILE A 107 5.21 3.68 3.85
N ALA A 108 5.12 3.39 5.15
CA ALA A 108 4.38 4.22 6.11
C ALA A 108 4.95 5.64 6.20
N GLN A 109 6.28 5.78 6.28
CA GLN A 109 6.95 7.08 6.33
C GLN A 109 6.68 7.90 5.07
N ILE A 110 6.87 7.32 3.87
CA ILE A 110 6.63 8.03 2.61
C ILE A 110 5.16 8.41 2.48
N ALA A 111 4.25 7.51 2.87
CA ALA A 111 2.81 7.78 2.82
C ALA A 111 2.43 8.94 3.75
N TYR A 112 2.97 8.95 4.97
CA TYR A 112 2.75 10.06 5.91
C TYR A 112 3.36 11.38 5.41
N LEU A 113 4.59 11.38 4.87
CA LEU A 113 5.19 12.60 4.33
C LEU A 113 4.36 13.21 3.19
N ASN A 114 3.76 12.36 2.34
CA ASN A 114 2.82 12.82 1.33
C ASN A 114 1.53 13.34 1.97
N ALA A 115 0.98 12.64 2.97
CA ALA A 115 -0.22 13.10 3.68
C ALA A 115 0.00 14.46 4.34
N LEU A 116 1.14 14.65 5.02
CA LEU A 116 1.57 15.90 5.63
C LEU A 116 1.67 17.03 4.59
N ARG A 117 2.31 16.77 3.44
CA ARG A 117 2.44 17.74 2.34
C ARG A 117 1.10 18.27 1.85
N PHE A 118 0.07 17.43 1.83
CA PHE A 118 -1.26 17.78 1.31
C PHE A 118 -2.29 18.03 2.41
N GLY A 119 -1.89 18.08 3.69
CA GLY A 119 -2.80 18.31 4.82
C GLY A 119 -3.85 17.20 5.03
N LEU A 120 -3.50 15.95 4.67
CA LEU A 120 -4.40 14.80 4.74
C LEU A 120 -4.21 14.04 6.05
N LYS A 121 -5.32 13.63 6.67
CA LYS A 121 -5.33 12.84 7.92
C LYS A 121 -5.68 11.37 7.74
N ARG A 122 -6.12 10.97 6.54
CA ARG A 122 -6.58 9.61 6.24
C ARG A 122 -5.75 9.05 5.11
N ILE A 123 -5.10 7.92 5.35
CA ILE A 123 -4.23 7.25 4.39
C ILE A 123 -4.78 5.85 4.17
N PHE A 124 -5.31 5.59 2.97
CA PHE A 124 -5.78 4.27 2.60
C PHE A 124 -4.62 3.46 2.01
N PHE A 125 -4.34 2.32 2.60
CA PHE A 125 -3.40 1.35 2.09
C PHE A 125 -4.17 0.27 1.33
N GLY A 126 -3.73 -0.01 0.11
CA GLY A 126 -4.31 -1.01 -0.77
C GLY A 126 -3.25 -1.79 -1.54
N GLY A 127 -3.69 -2.79 -2.29
CA GLY A 127 -2.81 -3.68 -3.05
C GLY A 127 -2.45 -4.98 -2.34
N PHE A 128 -1.86 -5.89 -3.11
CA PHE A 128 -1.66 -7.29 -2.71
C PHE A 128 -0.44 -7.55 -1.81
N PHE A 129 0.17 -6.50 -1.28
CA PHE A 129 1.24 -6.64 -0.27
C PHE A 129 0.66 -6.93 1.11
N ILE A 130 -0.52 -6.38 1.42
CA ILE A 130 -1.12 -6.41 2.75
C ILE A 130 -1.87 -7.73 2.97
N ARG A 131 -2.67 -8.17 1.98
CA ARG A 131 -3.50 -9.40 1.94
C ARG A 131 -4.21 -9.74 3.24
N GLY A 132 -4.66 -8.73 3.99
CA GLY A 132 -5.29 -8.93 5.30
C GLY A 132 -4.40 -9.55 6.37
N HIS A 133 -3.07 -9.59 6.18
CA HIS A 133 -2.15 -10.02 7.22
C HIS A 133 -2.07 -8.95 8.30
N ALA A 134 -2.71 -9.25 9.44
CA ALA A 134 -2.79 -8.35 10.59
C ALA A 134 -1.42 -7.76 10.95
N TYR A 135 -0.36 -8.58 10.94
CA TYR A 135 0.98 -8.11 11.28
C TYR A 135 1.54 -7.02 10.34
N THR A 136 1.28 -7.13 9.03
CA THR A 136 1.67 -6.10 8.05
C THR A 136 0.85 -4.82 8.27
N MET A 137 -0.45 -4.97 8.51
CA MET A 137 -1.35 -3.85 8.80
C MET A 137 -0.95 -3.12 10.09
N ASP A 138 -0.62 -3.86 11.14
CA ASP A 138 -0.16 -3.34 12.42
C ASP A 138 1.16 -2.58 12.25
N THR A 139 2.13 -3.14 11.54
CA THR A 139 3.44 -2.49 11.32
C THR A 139 3.28 -1.17 10.54
N ILE A 140 2.44 -1.15 9.50
CA ILE A 140 2.14 0.08 8.75
C ILE A 140 1.45 1.11 9.66
N SER A 141 0.49 0.66 10.48
CA SER A 141 -0.26 1.52 11.40
C SER A 141 0.65 2.14 12.45
N GLU A 142 1.51 1.33 13.09
CA GLU A 142 2.55 1.78 14.01
C GLU A 142 3.45 2.83 13.34
N GLY A 143 3.88 2.59 12.10
CA GLY A 143 4.72 3.53 11.35
C GLY A 143 4.04 4.88 11.10
N VAL A 144 2.76 4.86 10.68
CA VAL A 144 2.00 6.11 10.46
C VAL A 144 1.75 6.83 11.77
N GLU A 145 1.38 6.12 12.83
CA GLU A 145 1.18 6.68 14.17
C GLU A 145 2.47 7.33 14.70
N PHE A 146 3.60 6.64 14.56
CA PHE A 146 4.91 7.10 14.99
C PHE A 146 5.30 8.43 14.34
N TRP A 147 5.20 8.53 13.01
CA TRP A 147 5.61 9.75 12.29
C TRP A 147 4.58 10.88 12.42
N SER A 148 3.30 10.55 12.56
CA SER A 148 2.22 11.53 12.66
C SER A 148 1.89 11.98 14.07
N LYS A 149 2.42 11.31 15.11
CA LYS A 149 2.02 11.53 16.51
C LYS A 149 0.50 11.47 16.70
N GLY A 150 -0.16 10.58 15.96
CA GLY A 150 -1.61 10.39 15.98
C GLY A 150 -2.43 11.34 15.10
N GLU A 151 -1.81 12.26 14.37
CA GLU A 151 -2.53 13.20 13.50
C GLU A 151 -3.06 12.56 12.21
N ALA A 152 -2.47 11.44 11.78
CA ALA A 152 -2.89 10.70 10.59
C ALA A 152 -3.23 9.25 10.93
N LYS A 153 -4.22 8.68 10.23
CA LYS A 153 -4.67 7.30 10.41
C LYS A 153 -4.42 6.46 9.17
N ALA A 154 -3.80 5.31 9.37
CA ALA A 154 -3.77 4.23 8.39
C ALA A 154 -5.13 3.55 8.34
N LEU A 155 -5.65 3.36 7.12
CA LEU A 155 -6.93 2.70 6.84
C LEU A 155 -6.70 1.59 5.82
N PHE A 156 -7.43 0.50 5.97
CA PHE A 156 -7.30 -0.70 5.13
C PHE A 156 -8.65 -1.09 4.55
N LEU A 157 -8.61 -1.84 3.45
CA LEU A 157 -9.80 -2.23 2.70
C LEU A 157 -9.90 -3.74 2.66
N ARG A 158 -11.10 -4.28 2.91
CA ARG A 158 -11.34 -5.73 2.86
C ARG A 158 -10.99 -6.34 1.49
N HIS A 159 -11.20 -5.58 0.41
CA HIS A 159 -10.94 -5.98 -0.97
C HIS A 159 -9.79 -5.18 -1.60
N GLU A 160 -8.76 -4.88 -0.81
CA GLU A 160 -7.61 -4.06 -1.18
C GLU A 160 -6.89 -4.44 -2.48
N GLY A 161 -6.89 -5.72 -2.86
CA GLY A 161 -6.24 -6.22 -4.07
C GLY A 161 -7.06 -6.04 -5.36
N PHE A 162 -8.34 -5.69 -5.26
CA PHE A 162 -9.29 -5.79 -6.37
C PHE A 162 -9.81 -4.44 -6.88
N LEU A 163 -9.36 -3.33 -6.31
CA LEU A 163 -9.86 -1.98 -6.65
C LEU A 163 -9.77 -1.66 -8.15
N GLY A 164 -8.66 -2.04 -8.79
CA GLY A 164 -8.48 -1.80 -10.23
C GLY A 164 -9.43 -2.61 -11.09
N ALA A 165 -9.67 -3.89 -10.74
CA ALA A 165 -10.60 -4.75 -11.45
C ALA A 165 -12.05 -4.28 -11.27
N LEU A 166 -12.43 -3.86 -10.05
CA LEU A 166 -13.75 -3.31 -9.76
C LEU A 166 -13.99 -2.01 -10.53
N GLY A 167 -13.02 -1.09 -10.54
CA GLY A 167 -13.11 0.15 -11.32
C GLY A 167 -13.26 -0.09 -12.82
N ALA A 168 -12.54 -1.08 -13.37
CA ALA A 168 -12.67 -1.47 -14.78
C ALA A 168 -14.06 -2.06 -15.10
N LEU A 169 -14.63 -2.84 -14.18
CA LEU A 169 -15.98 -3.39 -14.33
C LEU A 169 -17.05 -2.29 -14.32
N MET A 170 -17.00 -1.38 -13.34
CA MET A 170 -17.99 -0.30 -13.22
C MET A 170 -17.98 0.63 -14.44
N ASN A 171 -16.80 0.94 -14.97
CA ASN A 171 -16.68 1.77 -16.18
C ASN A 171 -17.30 1.10 -17.43
N ARG A 172 -17.39 -0.23 -17.46
CA ARG A 172 -18.09 -0.95 -18.54
C ARG A 172 -19.60 -0.76 -18.44
N ASP A 173 -20.18 -0.83 -17.26
CA ASP A 173 -21.63 -0.72 -17.07
C ASP A 173 -22.12 0.70 -17.41
N ASP A 174 -21.33 1.72 -17.11
CA ASP A 174 -21.57 3.11 -17.54
C ASP A 174 -21.58 3.21 -19.08
N LEU A 175 -20.58 2.65 -19.76
CA LEU A 175 -20.54 2.58 -21.23
C LEU A 175 -21.75 1.83 -21.82
N THR A 176 -22.21 0.77 -21.16
CA THR A 176 -23.35 -0.03 -21.64
C THR A 176 -24.66 0.74 -21.48
N THR A 177 -24.80 1.48 -20.39
CA THR A 177 -25.96 2.33 -20.10
C THR A 177 -26.00 3.54 -21.03
N ASP A 178 -24.85 4.17 -21.30
CA ASP A 178 -24.73 5.27 -22.27
C ASP A 178 -25.04 4.80 -23.69
N LEU A 179 -24.55 3.63 -24.11
CA LEU A 179 -24.84 3.06 -25.43
C LEU A 179 -26.34 2.72 -25.61
N LEU A 180 -26.98 2.20 -24.56
CA LEU A 180 -28.42 1.95 -24.59
C LEU A 180 -29.20 3.26 -24.65
N SER A 181 -28.84 4.26 -23.85
CA SER A 181 -29.48 5.58 -23.89
C SER A 181 -29.34 6.25 -25.26
N HIS A 182 -28.16 6.22 -25.89
CA HIS A 182 -27.95 6.76 -27.23
C HIS A 182 -28.76 6.06 -28.32
N ARG A 183 -28.95 4.73 -28.23
CA ARG A 183 -29.80 3.98 -29.17
C ARG A 183 -31.28 4.36 -29.02
N PHE A 184 -31.76 4.54 -27.79
CA PHE A 184 -33.14 4.99 -27.56
C PHE A 184 -33.37 6.43 -28.05
N THR A 185 -32.38 7.32 -27.90
CA THR A 185 -32.50 8.70 -28.41
C THR A 185 -32.50 8.75 -29.94
N GLN A 186 -31.67 7.94 -30.62
CA GLN A 186 -31.64 7.87 -32.08
C GLN A 186 -32.92 7.27 -32.67
N GLN A 187 -33.44 6.17 -32.09
CA GLN A 187 -34.72 5.61 -32.51
C GLN A 187 -35.91 6.56 -32.27
N GLY A 188 -35.92 7.28 -31.14
CA GLY A 188 -36.94 8.28 -30.87
C GLY A 188 -36.95 9.45 -31.87
N THR A 189 -35.78 9.89 -32.35
CA THR A 189 -35.69 10.92 -33.39
C THR A 189 -36.09 10.42 -34.77
N GLU A 190 -35.77 9.19 -35.16
CA GLU A 190 -36.18 8.64 -36.47
C GLU A 190 -37.70 8.43 -36.59
N ASP A 191 -38.36 8.04 -35.50
CA ASP A 191 -39.83 7.88 -35.49
C ASP A 191 -40.58 9.22 -35.51
N LEU A 192 -40.01 10.29 -34.93
CA LEU A 192 -40.56 11.65 -35.01
C LEU A 192 -40.49 12.20 -36.45
N PHE A 193 -39.42 11.93 -37.20
CA PHE A 193 -39.28 12.37 -38.60
C PHE A 193 -40.08 11.55 -39.62
N ARG A 194 -40.52 10.33 -39.28
CA ARG A 194 -41.44 9.54 -40.13
C ARG A 194 -42.91 9.92 -39.98
N SER A 195 -43.28 10.66 -38.94
CA SER A 195 -44.68 11.01 -38.67
C SER A 195 -45.13 12.34 -39.30
N SER A 196 -44.22 13.08 -39.94
CA SER A 196 -44.49 14.39 -40.56
C SER A 196 -44.36 14.36 -42.09
N THR A 197 -45.23 13.63 -42.79
CA THR A 197 -45.51 13.88 -44.22
C THR A 197 -46.84 14.65 -44.34
N PRO A 198 -46.89 15.81 -45.00
CA PRO A 198 -48.12 16.59 -45.11
C PRO A 198 -49.07 15.92 -46.11
N PHE A 199 -50.32 15.68 -45.67
CA PHE A 199 -51.44 15.41 -46.56
C PHE A 199 -51.51 16.52 -47.61
N SER A 200 -51.31 16.16 -48.88
CA SER A 200 -51.57 17.04 -50.02
C SER A 200 -52.95 16.73 -50.60
N VAL A 201 -53.73 17.79 -50.74
CA VAL A 201 -55.10 17.83 -51.25
C VAL A 201 -55.14 17.52 -52.74
N GLN A 202 -55.96 16.54 -53.15
CA GLN A 202 -56.96 16.62 -54.23
C GLN A 202 -57.77 15.32 -54.31
#